data_AF-A0A1E3X941-F1
#
_entry.id   AF-A0A1E3X941-F1
#
_cell.length_a   1.000
_cell.length_b   1.000
_cell.length_c   1.000
_cell.angle_alpha   90.00
_cell.angle_beta   90.00
_cell.angle_gamma   90.00
#
_symmetry.space_group_name_H-M   'P 1'
#
loop_
_entity.id
_entity.type
_entity.pdbx_description
1 polymer ?
#
loop_
_entity_poly.entity_id
_entity_poly.type
_entity_poly.pdbx_seq_one_letter_code
_entity_poly.pdbx_strand_id
1 'polypeptide(L)'
;MQQIALSVKGGMIMKRNLSLFFVTFIIVTLLGLGCDNSIEPELNENQSKPQVKLRSSYRGLSVKHIQSIPHISIREKKDWGFWGHSTIDRDYEVKTINGDKVVIDQATGLIWHQSGSTDYIKWSYAKEWVRNLNQRGYAGYSDWRFPTVEEAASLLESSKKNNILYIDPVFNKKQEWIWTGDSYDSNNAWSADFVGGGVLTCHVDDGSYVRPVRSGHVK
;
A
#
# COMPACT_ATOMS: atom_id res chain seq x y z
N MET A 1 61.08 -35.31 2.45
CA MET A 1 61.37 -35.64 3.87
C MET A 1 60.92 -34.50 4.75
N GLN A 2 60.21 -34.83 5.84
CA GLN A 2 59.94 -34.11 7.12
C GLN A 2 59.40 -32.67 7.06
N GLN A 3 58.17 -32.39 7.49
CA GLN A 3 57.52 -32.44 8.84
C GLN A 3 57.67 -31.10 9.62
N ILE A 4 56.55 -30.41 9.93
CA ILE A 4 55.89 -30.25 11.27
C ILE A 4 56.63 -29.21 12.16
N ALA A 5 56.09 -28.25 12.93
CA ALA A 5 54.80 -28.04 13.63
C ALA A 5 54.65 -26.57 14.13
N LEU A 6 53.38 -26.18 14.34
CA LEU A 6 52.74 -25.40 15.44
C LEU A 6 53.36 -24.10 16.01
N SER A 7 52.50 -23.06 16.11
CA SER A 7 51.91 -22.64 17.40
C SER A 7 50.71 -21.69 17.21
N VAL A 8 49.84 -21.67 18.22
CA VAL A 8 48.42 -21.28 18.27
C VAL A 8 48.21 -19.93 18.96
N LYS A 9 47.15 -19.18 18.57
CA LYS A 9 46.20 -18.35 19.39
C LYS A 9 45.40 -17.43 18.44
N GLY A 10 44.08 -17.24 18.51
CA GLY A 10 43.00 -17.69 19.38
C GLY A 10 41.64 -17.22 18.81
N GLY A 11 40.53 -17.67 19.42
CA GLY A 11 39.12 -17.57 18.97
C GLY A 11 38.60 -16.14 18.71
N MET A 12 37.42 -15.93 18.12
CA MET A 12 36.13 -16.50 18.51
C MET A 12 35.08 -16.25 17.39
N ILE A 13 34.43 -17.30 16.88
CA ILE A 13 33.30 -17.22 15.94
C ILE A 13 32.02 -17.56 16.68
N MET A 14 31.03 -16.66 16.59
CA MET A 14 29.72 -16.77 17.23
C MET A 14 28.89 -17.91 16.62
N LYS A 15 28.24 -18.66 17.50
CA LYS A 15 27.51 -19.89 17.25
C LYS A 15 26.17 -19.64 16.52
N ARG A 16 25.87 -20.51 15.56
CA ARG A 16 24.54 -20.73 14.98
C ARG A 16 23.62 -21.35 16.04
N ASN A 17 22.49 -20.73 16.35
CA ASN A 17 21.40 -21.34 17.09
C ASN A 17 20.39 -21.92 16.10
N LEU A 18 20.45 -23.24 15.93
CA LEU A 18 19.41 -24.04 15.29
C LEU A 18 18.56 -24.61 16.44
N SER A 19 17.35 -24.10 16.61
CA SER A 19 16.43 -24.58 17.65
C SER A 19 15.92 -25.97 17.25
N LEU A 20 16.37 -26.99 17.98
CA LEU A 20 15.82 -28.34 17.93
C LEU A 20 14.40 -28.33 18.53
N PHE A 21 13.38 -28.55 17.70
CA PHE A 21 12.11 -29.09 18.19
C PHE A 21 12.22 -30.62 18.22
N PHE A 22 12.42 -31.17 19.41
CA PHE A 22 12.21 -32.59 19.69
C PHE A 22 10.69 -32.83 19.72
N VAL A 23 10.15 -33.48 18.69
CA VAL A 23 8.83 -34.14 18.79
C VAL A 23 9.10 -35.63 18.88
N THR A 24 9.00 -36.16 20.09
CA THR A 24 9.13 -37.58 20.39
C THR A 24 7.89 -38.30 19.82
N PHE A 25 8.06 -39.01 18.71
CA PHE A 25 7.05 -39.94 18.20
C PHE A 25 7.07 -41.21 19.06
N ILE A 26 6.05 -41.41 19.89
CA ILE A 26 5.77 -42.72 20.49
C ILE A 26 5.08 -43.56 19.41
N ILE A 27 5.81 -44.54 18.86
CA ILE A 27 5.23 -45.55 17.97
C ILE A 27 4.56 -46.60 18.87
N VAL A 28 3.22 -46.57 18.92
CA VAL A 28 2.44 -47.72 19.40
C VAL A 28 2.17 -48.61 18.18
N THR A 29 2.89 -49.72 18.07
CA THR A 29 2.62 -50.75 17.07
C THR A 29 1.43 -51.58 17.56
N LEU A 30 0.26 -51.41 16.94
CA LEU A 30 -0.84 -52.36 17.04
C LEU A 30 -1.08 -52.98 15.66
N LEU A 31 -0.93 -54.31 15.59
CA LEU A 31 -1.27 -55.14 14.45
C LEU A 31 -2.78 -55.04 14.17
N GLY A 32 -3.16 -54.63 12.97
CA GLY A 32 -4.56 -54.59 12.55
C GLY A 32 -4.68 -54.21 11.08
N LEU A 33 -5.09 -55.17 10.27
CA LEU A 33 -5.38 -55.07 8.84
C LEU A 33 -6.31 -53.89 8.51
N GLY A 34 -5.98 -53.09 7.51
CA GLY A 34 -6.87 -52.06 7.00
C GLY A 34 -6.24 -51.26 5.86
N CYS A 35 -6.99 -51.10 4.77
CA CYS A 35 -6.56 -50.59 3.48
C CYS A 35 -5.71 -49.30 3.53
N ASP A 36 -4.69 -49.31 2.67
CA ASP A 36 -3.89 -48.16 2.30
C ASP A 36 -4.79 -47.08 1.67
N ASN A 37 -5.01 -46.01 2.43
CA ASN A 37 -5.57 -44.74 1.98
C ASN A 37 -5.05 -43.67 2.96
N SER A 38 -3.74 -43.46 2.95
CA SER A 38 -3.12 -42.29 3.56
C SER A 38 -3.50 -41.06 2.74
N ILE A 39 -4.62 -40.43 3.13
CA ILE A 39 -4.95 -39.06 2.75
C ILE A 39 -3.92 -38.17 3.47
N GLU A 40 -2.95 -37.64 2.73
CA GLU A 40 -2.15 -36.53 3.23
C GLU A 40 -3.07 -35.31 3.43
N PRO A 41 -2.96 -34.57 4.54
CA PRO A 41 -3.74 -33.36 4.71
C PRO A 41 -3.19 -32.29 3.76
N GLU A 42 -3.98 -31.91 2.75
CA GLU A 42 -3.77 -30.66 2.02
C GLU A 42 -3.71 -29.51 3.03
N LEU A 43 -2.52 -28.93 3.20
CA LEU A 43 -2.34 -27.68 3.91
C LEU A 43 -3.02 -26.57 3.10
N ASN A 44 -4.30 -26.33 3.40
CA ASN A 44 -5.02 -25.14 2.95
C ASN A 44 -4.52 -23.92 3.76
N GLU A 45 -3.38 -23.37 3.36
CA GLU A 45 -2.90 -22.06 3.83
C GLU A 45 -3.49 -20.94 2.97
N ASN A 46 -4.80 -20.72 3.10
CA ASN A 46 -5.38 -19.40 2.81
C ASN A 46 -5.27 -18.51 4.06
N GLN A 47 -4.05 -18.29 4.56
CA GLN A 47 -3.78 -17.21 5.51
C GLN A 47 -3.44 -15.96 4.71
N SER A 48 -4.44 -15.09 4.51
CA SER A 48 -4.21 -13.80 3.88
C SER A 48 -3.21 -12.98 4.71
N LYS A 49 -2.25 -12.36 4.01
CA LYS A 49 -1.24 -11.47 4.61
C LYS A 49 -1.94 -10.36 5.43
N PRO A 50 -1.42 -9.99 6.62
CA PRO A 50 -1.99 -8.90 7.41
C PRO A 50 -2.05 -7.59 6.62
N GLN A 51 -3.22 -6.95 6.60
CA GLN A 51 -3.43 -5.68 5.91
C GLN A 51 -3.20 -4.49 6.85
N VAL A 52 -2.51 -3.45 6.35
CA VAL A 52 -2.34 -2.17 7.03
C VAL A 52 -3.64 -1.38 6.95
N LYS A 53 -4.27 -1.17 8.10
CA LYS A 53 -5.53 -0.42 8.19
C LYS A 53 -5.27 1.09 8.20
N LEU A 54 -5.51 1.72 7.06
CA LEU A 54 -5.47 3.18 6.93
C LEU A 54 -6.80 3.82 7.29
N ARG A 55 -6.78 5.09 7.71
CA ARG A 55 -8.01 5.86 7.96
C ARG A 55 -8.82 6.06 6.67
N SER A 56 -10.12 5.78 6.75
CA SER A 56 -11.07 5.87 5.63
C SER A 56 -12.12 6.99 5.75
N SER A 57 -12.16 7.72 6.87
CA SER A 57 -13.09 8.83 7.10
C SER A 57 -12.40 10.19 7.02
N TYR A 58 -13.01 11.15 6.33
CA TYR A 58 -12.45 12.50 6.18
C TYR A 58 -12.51 13.31 7.47
N ARG A 59 -11.54 14.19 7.68
CA ARG A 59 -11.56 15.21 8.73
C ARG A 59 -10.74 16.43 8.34
N GLY A 60 -10.89 17.50 9.13
CA GLY A 60 -9.95 18.62 9.09
C GLY A 60 -8.58 18.19 9.62
N LEU A 61 -7.52 18.46 8.86
CA LEU A 61 -6.15 18.12 9.21
C LEU A 61 -5.28 19.38 9.20
N SER A 62 -4.43 19.52 10.21
CA SER A 62 -3.37 20.52 10.22
C SER A 62 -2.07 19.95 9.66
N VAL A 63 -1.13 20.83 9.30
CA VAL A 63 0.22 20.45 8.86
C VAL A 63 0.91 19.52 9.87
N LYS A 64 0.79 19.83 11.18
CA LYS A 64 1.33 18.98 12.26
C LYS A 64 0.75 17.58 12.26
N HIS A 65 -0.54 17.44 11.98
CA HIS A 65 -1.19 16.13 11.89
C HIS A 65 -0.65 15.32 10.71
N ILE A 66 -0.59 15.90 9.52
CA ILE A 66 -0.10 15.16 8.33
C ILE A 66 1.38 14.81 8.44
N GLN A 67 2.18 15.62 9.16
CA GLN A 67 3.60 15.35 9.44
C GLN A 67 3.82 14.28 10.53
N SER A 68 2.73 13.71 11.06
CA SER A 68 2.76 12.70 12.13
C SER A 68 1.93 11.47 11.77
N ILE A 69 1.47 11.32 10.52
CA ILE A 69 0.72 10.14 10.08
C ILE A 69 1.62 8.89 10.11
N PRO A 70 1.08 7.73 10.50
CA PRO A 70 1.85 6.50 10.56
C PRO A 70 2.25 6.03 9.16
N HIS A 71 3.19 5.10 9.11
CA HIS A 71 3.62 4.42 7.88
C HIS A 71 4.24 5.32 6.80
N ILE A 72 4.64 6.54 7.14
CA ILE A 72 5.33 7.46 6.23
C ILE A 72 6.73 7.79 6.76
N SER A 73 7.73 7.69 5.88
CA SER A 73 9.08 8.22 6.11
C SER A 73 9.15 9.64 5.54
N ILE A 74 9.27 10.63 6.42
CA ILE A 74 9.36 12.04 6.03
C ILE A 74 10.83 12.41 5.86
N ARG A 75 11.22 12.79 4.64
CA ARG A 75 12.56 13.29 4.34
C ARG A 75 12.70 14.78 4.65
N GLU A 76 11.64 15.55 4.47
CA GLU A 76 11.64 16.99 4.73
C GLU A 76 10.24 17.50 5.11
N LYS A 77 10.17 18.32 6.17
CA LYS A 77 8.95 18.99 6.62
C LYS A 77 8.85 20.38 6.01
N LYS A 78 7.63 20.81 5.72
CA LYS A 78 7.32 22.13 5.19
C LYS A 78 6.16 22.76 5.96
N ASP A 79 6.05 24.09 5.95
CA ASP A 79 4.93 24.78 6.61
C ASP A 79 3.56 24.50 5.96
N TRP A 80 3.58 23.89 4.78
CA TRP A 80 2.42 23.63 3.93
C TRP A 80 2.31 22.14 3.55
N GLY A 81 3.06 21.25 4.22
CA GLY A 81 3.14 19.87 3.79
C GLY A 81 4.32 19.08 4.34
N PHE A 82 4.63 18.01 3.62
CA PHE A 82 5.89 17.30 3.75
C PHE A 82 6.28 16.63 2.44
N TRP A 83 7.55 16.35 2.35
CA TRP A 83 8.19 15.52 1.35
C TRP A 83 8.54 14.18 2.01
N GLY A 84 8.08 13.07 1.45
CA GLY A 84 8.24 11.74 2.06
C GLY A 84 7.74 10.62 1.17
N HIS A 85 7.76 9.40 1.70
CA HIS A 85 7.24 8.22 1.01
C HIS A 85 6.62 7.24 2.01
N SER A 86 5.78 6.34 1.50
CA SER A 86 5.21 5.28 2.30
C SER A 86 6.23 4.19 2.62
N THR A 87 6.10 3.63 3.82
CA THR A 87 6.88 2.51 4.37
C THR A 87 6.11 1.18 4.31
N ILE A 88 4.91 1.19 3.73
CA ILE A 88 4.10 -0.02 3.53
C ILE A 88 4.70 -0.82 2.38
N ASP A 89 4.91 -2.12 2.63
CA ASP A 89 5.34 -3.08 1.61
C ASP A 89 4.25 -3.22 0.55
N ARG A 90 4.58 -2.86 -0.70
CA ARG A 90 3.63 -2.82 -1.81
C ARG A 90 3.18 -4.22 -2.20
N ASP A 91 1.90 -4.33 -2.53
CA ASP A 91 1.29 -5.55 -3.02
C ASP A 91 0.14 -5.19 -3.95
N TYR A 92 0.49 -4.72 -5.15
CA TYR A 92 -0.46 -4.25 -6.16
C TYR A 92 -0.76 -5.33 -7.19
N GLU A 93 -2.06 -5.54 -7.45
CA GLU A 93 -2.57 -6.41 -8.50
C GLU A 93 -3.45 -5.58 -9.45
N VAL A 94 -3.10 -5.51 -10.74
CA VAL A 94 -3.93 -4.85 -11.75
C VAL A 94 -5.01 -5.82 -12.23
N LYS A 95 -6.28 -5.43 -12.16
CA LYS A 95 -7.40 -6.20 -12.72
C LYS A 95 -8.21 -5.39 -13.71
N THR A 96 -8.79 -6.09 -14.67
CA THR A 96 -9.86 -5.56 -15.53
C THR A 96 -11.18 -6.16 -15.06
N ILE A 97 -12.10 -5.32 -14.60
CA ILE A 97 -13.43 -5.73 -14.14
C ILE A 97 -14.46 -4.98 -14.99
N ASN A 98 -15.35 -5.70 -15.68
CA ASN A 98 -16.33 -5.12 -16.60
C ASN A 98 -15.70 -4.19 -17.67
N GLY A 99 -14.48 -4.50 -18.12
CA GLY A 99 -13.72 -3.68 -19.08
C GLY A 99 -12.96 -2.50 -18.48
N ASP A 100 -13.16 -2.20 -17.20
CA ASP A 100 -12.51 -1.11 -16.48
C ASP A 100 -11.28 -1.59 -15.69
N LYS A 101 -10.19 -0.82 -15.71
CA LYS A 101 -8.93 -1.16 -15.01
C LYS A 101 -8.90 -0.63 -13.58
N VAL A 102 -8.71 -1.52 -12.62
CA VAL A 102 -8.50 -1.19 -11.21
C VAL A 102 -7.14 -1.69 -10.73
N VAL A 103 -6.62 -1.08 -9.68
CA VAL A 103 -5.45 -1.59 -8.93
C VAL A 103 -5.95 -2.04 -7.57
N ILE A 104 -5.81 -3.32 -7.27
CA ILE A 104 -6.08 -3.89 -5.94
C ILE A 104 -4.79 -3.77 -5.14
N ASP A 105 -4.85 -3.06 -4.03
CA ASP A 105 -3.76 -2.94 -3.06
C ASP A 105 -4.01 -3.94 -1.93
N GLN A 106 -3.41 -5.12 -2.04
CA GLN A 106 -3.54 -6.20 -1.07
C GLN A 106 -2.93 -5.84 0.28
N ALA A 107 -1.96 -4.91 0.31
CA ALA A 107 -1.32 -4.48 1.54
C ALA A 107 -2.23 -3.61 2.41
N THR A 108 -3.15 -2.84 1.81
CA THR A 108 -4.08 -1.95 2.53
C THR A 108 -5.54 -2.39 2.45
N GLY A 109 -5.85 -3.36 1.60
CA GLY A 109 -7.22 -3.77 1.30
C GLY A 109 -8.00 -2.71 0.52
N LEU A 110 -7.31 -1.82 -0.21
CA LEU A 110 -7.94 -0.76 -1.01
C LEU A 110 -8.02 -1.16 -2.49
N ILE A 111 -8.98 -0.59 -3.20
CA ILE A 111 -9.08 -0.69 -4.65
C ILE A 111 -9.04 0.72 -5.23
N TRP A 112 -8.15 0.94 -6.18
CA TRP A 112 -7.87 2.23 -6.77
C TRP A 112 -8.32 2.29 -8.23
N HIS A 113 -8.83 3.45 -8.64
CA HIS A 113 -9.03 3.76 -10.05
C HIS A 113 -7.66 3.93 -10.72
N GLN A 114 -7.33 3.04 -11.67
CA GLN A 114 -5.96 2.94 -12.19
C GLN A 114 -5.50 4.18 -12.98
N SER A 115 -6.44 4.86 -13.64
CA SER A 115 -6.13 5.96 -14.56
C SER A 115 -6.62 7.35 -14.13
N GLY A 116 -7.20 7.50 -12.94
CA GLY A 116 -7.82 8.76 -12.48
C GLY A 116 -8.66 9.54 -13.52
N SER A 117 -8.75 10.87 -13.33
CA SER A 117 -9.27 11.82 -14.31
C SER A 117 -8.24 12.11 -15.40
N THR A 118 -8.70 12.43 -16.60
CA THR A 118 -7.84 12.85 -17.72
C THR A 118 -7.38 14.29 -17.59
N ASP A 119 -8.17 15.13 -16.95
CA ASP A 119 -7.96 16.58 -16.91
C ASP A 119 -7.80 17.05 -15.46
N TYR A 120 -7.21 18.24 -15.33
CA TYR A 120 -7.20 18.98 -14.09
C TYR A 120 -8.62 19.43 -13.77
N ILE A 121 -9.08 19.14 -12.56
CA ILE A 121 -10.43 19.47 -12.11
C ILE A 121 -10.31 20.37 -10.90
N LYS A 122 -10.93 21.55 -10.94
CA LYS A 122 -11.05 22.40 -9.75
C LYS A 122 -11.82 21.67 -8.66
N TRP A 123 -11.51 21.99 -7.40
CA TRP A 123 -12.13 21.31 -6.26
C TRP A 123 -13.66 21.33 -6.29
N SER A 124 -14.26 22.43 -6.75
CA SER A 124 -15.71 22.60 -6.90
C SER A 124 -16.35 21.55 -7.83
N TYR A 125 -15.66 21.16 -8.90
CA TYR A 125 -16.13 20.18 -9.89
C TYR A 125 -15.66 18.75 -9.60
N ALA A 126 -14.59 18.59 -8.81
CA ALA A 126 -14.02 17.27 -8.51
C ALA A 126 -15.04 16.35 -7.83
N LYS A 127 -15.89 16.89 -6.93
CA LYS A 127 -16.95 16.14 -6.26
C LYS A 127 -18.00 15.60 -7.25
N GLU A 128 -18.31 16.39 -8.29
CA GLU A 128 -19.23 15.96 -9.34
C GLU A 128 -18.61 14.86 -10.20
N TRP A 129 -17.32 14.93 -10.50
CA TRP A 129 -16.61 13.89 -11.22
C TRP A 129 -16.71 12.52 -10.52
N VAL A 130 -16.50 12.48 -9.19
CA VAL A 130 -16.65 11.24 -8.40
C VAL A 130 -18.11 10.78 -8.36
N ARG A 131 -19.07 11.69 -8.27
CA ARG A 131 -20.50 11.35 -8.33
C ARG A 131 -20.88 10.68 -9.66
N ASN A 132 -20.41 11.25 -10.77
CA ASN A 132 -20.66 10.70 -12.11
C ASN A 132 -19.97 9.33 -12.29
N LEU A 133 -18.77 9.15 -11.73
CA LEU A 133 -18.10 7.84 -11.68
C LEU A 133 -18.94 6.77 -10.98
N ASN A 134 -19.57 7.12 -9.86
CA ASN A 134 -20.43 6.21 -9.12
C ASN A 134 -21.75 5.92 -9.83
N GLN A 135 -22.35 6.92 -10.48
CA GLN A 135 -23.58 6.74 -11.26
C GLN A 135 -23.38 5.78 -12.45
N ARG A 136 -22.22 5.83 -13.11
CA ARG A 136 -21.90 4.90 -14.21
C ARG A 136 -21.49 3.51 -13.74
N GLY A 137 -21.31 3.28 -12.44
CA GLY A 137 -20.97 1.97 -11.90
C GLY A 137 -19.60 1.46 -12.34
N TYR A 138 -18.55 2.30 -12.32
CA TYR A 138 -17.21 1.93 -12.79
C TYR A 138 -16.70 0.64 -12.15
N ALA A 139 -16.25 -0.30 -12.98
CA ALA A 139 -15.85 -1.64 -12.57
C ALA A 139 -16.93 -2.41 -11.78
N GLY A 140 -18.22 -2.07 -11.98
CA GLY A 140 -19.34 -2.63 -11.23
C GLY A 140 -19.57 -2.04 -9.84
N TYR A 141 -18.94 -0.91 -9.50
CA TYR A 141 -18.98 -0.29 -8.18
C TYR A 141 -19.47 1.15 -8.19
N SER A 142 -20.11 1.57 -7.09
CA SER A 142 -20.76 2.89 -6.93
C SER A 142 -20.41 3.60 -5.62
N ASP A 143 -19.38 3.11 -4.92
CA ASP A 143 -18.86 3.61 -3.64
C ASP A 143 -17.45 4.19 -3.76
N TRP A 144 -17.06 4.62 -4.97
CA TRP A 144 -15.81 5.34 -5.18
C TRP A 144 -15.82 6.68 -4.47
N ARG A 145 -14.69 7.04 -3.86
CA ARG A 145 -14.52 8.27 -3.11
C ARG A 145 -13.11 8.84 -3.31
N PHE A 146 -12.90 10.08 -2.89
CA PHE A 146 -11.53 10.57 -2.76
C PHE A 146 -10.75 9.74 -1.74
N PRO A 147 -9.42 9.63 -1.88
CA PRO A 147 -8.60 9.08 -0.82
C PRO A 147 -8.52 10.06 0.35
N THR A 148 -8.34 9.54 1.56
CA THR A 148 -7.82 10.35 2.66
C THR A 148 -6.35 10.71 2.40
N VAL A 149 -5.79 11.68 3.12
CA VAL A 149 -4.35 11.98 3.07
C VAL A 149 -3.49 10.76 3.36
N GLU A 150 -3.93 9.90 4.28
CA GLU A 150 -3.17 8.70 4.68
C GLU A 150 -3.17 7.65 3.56
N GLU A 151 -4.32 7.44 2.91
CA GLU A 151 -4.44 6.57 1.75
C GLU A 151 -3.70 7.12 0.54
N ALA A 152 -3.75 8.43 0.28
CA ALA A 152 -3.04 9.01 -0.85
C ALA A 152 -1.51 8.97 -0.64
N ALA A 153 -1.05 9.22 0.60
CA ALA A 153 0.36 9.13 0.95
C ALA A 153 0.90 7.69 0.89
N SER A 154 0.04 6.67 1.05
CA SER A 154 0.45 5.26 0.92
C SER A 154 0.99 4.91 -0.47
N LEU A 155 0.56 5.65 -1.50
CA LEU A 155 0.99 5.48 -2.88
C LEU A 155 2.40 6.02 -3.16
N LEU A 156 2.91 6.95 -2.33
CA LEU A 156 4.18 7.64 -2.57
C LEU A 156 5.37 6.68 -2.49
N GLU A 157 6.11 6.57 -3.58
CA GLU A 157 7.33 5.74 -3.68
C GLU A 157 8.56 6.45 -3.11
N SER A 158 9.55 5.67 -2.65
CA SER A 158 10.81 6.22 -2.11
C SER A 158 11.72 6.81 -3.18
N SER A 159 11.53 6.40 -4.43
CA SER A 159 12.22 6.93 -5.61
C SER A 159 11.22 7.14 -6.75
N LYS A 160 11.63 7.87 -7.77
CA LYS A 160 10.86 7.97 -9.02
C LYS A 160 10.83 6.60 -9.69
N LYS A 161 9.65 6.03 -9.88
CA LYS A 161 9.45 4.70 -10.48
C LYS A 161 8.64 4.73 -11.77
N ASN A 162 7.75 5.70 -11.91
CA ASN A 162 6.93 5.85 -13.10
C ASN A 162 7.31 7.14 -13.83
N ASN A 163 8.27 7.04 -14.75
CA ASN A 163 8.93 8.20 -15.38
C ASN A 163 9.56 9.13 -14.32
N ILE A 164 9.09 10.38 -14.23
CA ILE A 164 9.59 11.37 -13.27
C ILE A 164 8.83 11.35 -11.94
N LEU A 165 7.90 10.41 -11.76
CA LEU A 165 6.95 10.39 -10.63
C LEU A 165 7.31 9.36 -9.56
N TYR A 166 7.10 9.74 -8.30
CA TYR A 166 7.16 8.93 -7.08
C TYR A 166 5.88 8.11 -6.88
N ILE A 167 5.50 7.32 -7.88
CA ILE A 167 4.36 6.40 -7.82
C ILE A 167 4.70 5.12 -8.59
N ASP A 168 4.08 4.01 -8.19
CA ASP A 168 4.27 2.72 -8.84
C ASP A 168 3.81 2.73 -10.33
N PRO A 169 4.54 2.07 -11.25
CA PRO A 169 4.17 1.97 -12.67
C PRO A 169 2.82 1.33 -12.97
N VAL A 170 2.20 0.60 -12.04
CA VAL A 170 0.84 0.06 -12.23
C VAL A 170 -0.22 1.16 -12.42
N PHE A 171 0.05 2.36 -11.88
CA PHE A 171 -0.81 3.52 -12.01
C PHE A 171 -0.50 4.30 -13.29
N ASN A 172 -1.53 4.90 -13.89
CA ASN A 172 -1.32 5.82 -15.00
C ASN A 172 -0.53 7.06 -14.54
N LYS A 173 0.51 7.42 -15.30
CA LYS A 173 1.41 8.55 -15.02
C LYS A 173 0.81 9.93 -15.28
N LYS A 174 -0.41 10.03 -15.84
CA LYS A 174 -1.03 11.33 -16.15
C LYS A 174 -1.38 12.11 -14.89
N GLN A 175 -1.66 11.43 -13.78
CA GLN A 175 -1.99 12.08 -12.51
C GLN A 175 -0.70 12.43 -11.76
N GLU A 176 -0.19 13.63 -12.02
CA GLU A 176 1.03 14.17 -11.41
C GLU A 176 0.83 14.56 -9.94
N TRP A 177 -0.38 14.98 -9.58
CA TRP A 177 -0.86 15.18 -8.21
C TRP A 177 -2.35 14.90 -8.14
N ILE A 178 -2.87 14.51 -6.97
CA ILE A 178 -4.29 14.17 -6.81
C ILE A 178 -4.91 14.84 -5.59
N TRP A 179 -6.17 15.26 -5.74
CA TRP A 179 -6.99 15.70 -4.63
C TRP A 179 -7.19 14.59 -3.60
N THR A 180 -7.20 14.98 -2.32
CA THR A 180 -7.67 14.14 -1.21
C THR A 180 -8.99 14.66 -0.67
N GLY A 181 -9.72 13.85 0.10
CA GLY A 181 -11.00 14.23 0.70
C GLY A 181 -10.90 14.94 2.06
N ASP A 182 -9.71 15.02 2.66
CA ASP A 182 -9.50 15.74 3.92
C ASP A 182 -9.45 17.24 3.68
N SER A 183 -10.03 18.00 4.61
CA SER A 183 -10.01 19.47 4.54
C SER A 183 -8.79 20.06 5.27
N TYR A 184 -8.34 21.22 4.79
CA TYR A 184 -7.35 22.04 5.48
C TYR A 184 -7.98 23.35 5.96
N ASP A 185 -8.30 24.25 5.03
CA ASP A 185 -9.03 25.49 5.28
C ASP A 185 -10.08 25.75 4.16
N SER A 186 -10.64 26.96 4.08
CA SER A 186 -11.66 27.29 3.08
C SER A 186 -11.12 27.45 1.66
N ASN A 187 -9.82 27.71 1.51
CA ASN A 187 -9.18 28.11 0.25
C ASN A 187 -8.19 27.07 -0.25
N ASN A 188 -7.81 26.10 0.58
CA ASN A 188 -6.82 25.08 0.29
C ASN A 188 -7.34 23.69 0.66
N ALA A 189 -6.97 22.72 -0.15
CA ALA A 189 -7.18 21.30 0.13
C ALA A 189 -5.86 20.54 0.07
N TRP A 190 -5.83 19.37 0.71
CA TRP A 190 -4.68 18.49 0.69
C TRP A 190 -4.58 17.76 -0.64
N SER A 191 -3.36 17.67 -1.17
CA SER A 191 -3.03 16.99 -2.41
C SER A 191 -1.81 16.10 -2.21
N ALA A 192 -1.86 14.88 -2.77
CA ALA A 192 -0.66 14.05 -2.89
C ALA A 192 0.06 14.42 -4.19
N ASP A 193 1.31 14.82 -4.07
CA ASP A 193 2.17 15.25 -5.17
C ASP A 193 3.14 14.12 -5.51
N PHE A 194 2.99 13.55 -6.71
CA PHE A 194 3.86 12.49 -7.21
C PHE A 194 5.07 13.02 -7.98
N VAL A 195 5.09 14.30 -8.38
CA VAL A 195 6.28 14.93 -9.03
C VAL A 195 7.36 15.17 -7.99
N GLY A 196 6.97 15.81 -6.89
CA GLY A 196 7.84 16.09 -5.75
C GLY A 196 7.92 14.92 -4.78
N GLY A 197 6.91 14.06 -4.69
CA GLY A 197 6.89 12.90 -3.79
C GLY A 197 6.55 13.30 -2.37
N GLY A 198 5.31 13.73 -2.11
CA GLY A 198 4.88 14.21 -0.80
C GLY A 198 3.39 14.53 -0.73
N VAL A 199 2.99 15.17 0.36
CA VAL A 199 1.64 15.71 0.55
C VAL A 199 1.75 17.18 0.91
N LEU A 200 1.03 18.02 0.19
CA LEU A 200 1.05 19.47 0.33
C LEU A 200 -0.37 20.05 0.22
N THR A 201 -0.54 21.26 0.74
CA THR A 201 -1.74 22.06 0.47
C THR A 201 -1.65 22.67 -0.92
N CYS A 202 -2.76 22.68 -1.66
CA CYS A 202 -2.89 23.47 -2.88
C CYS A 202 -4.20 24.26 -2.89
N HIS A 203 -4.19 25.38 -3.61
CA HIS A 203 -5.34 26.25 -3.70
C HIS A 203 -6.48 25.56 -4.45
N VAL A 204 -7.72 25.69 -3.96
CA VAL A 204 -8.88 24.96 -4.51
C VAL A 204 -9.19 25.32 -5.97
N ASP A 205 -8.70 26.47 -6.43
CA ASP A 205 -8.88 26.98 -7.80
C ASP A 205 -7.81 26.53 -8.81
N ASP A 206 -6.65 26.05 -8.36
CA ASP A 206 -5.51 25.68 -9.23
C ASP A 206 -5.77 24.38 -10.00
N GLY A 207 -6.72 23.58 -9.52
CA GLY A 207 -7.05 22.29 -10.09
C GLY A 207 -6.03 21.20 -9.75
N SER A 208 -6.53 19.97 -9.63
CA SER A 208 -5.72 18.76 -9.44
C SER A 208 -6.42 17.60 -10.14
N TYR A 209 -5.72 16.49 -10.31
CA TYR A 209 -6.37 15.29 -10.80
C TYR A 209 -7.21 14.62 -9.71
N VAL A 210 -8.10 13.73 -10.14
CA VAL A 210 -8.89 12.89 -9.25
C VAL A 210 -8.46 11.45 -9.46
N ARG A 211 -8.06 10.76 -8.39
CA ARG A 211 -7.84 9.30 -8.39
C ARG A 211 -8.64 8.69 -7.24
N PRO A 212 -9.84 8.17 -7.53
CA PRO A 212 -10.66 7.60 -6.49
C PRO A 212 -10.11 6.30 -5.94
N VAL A 213 -10.51 6.05 -4.70
CA VAL A 213 -10.29 4.81 -3.98
C VAL A 213 -11.62 4.31 -3.44
N ARG A 214 -11.68 3.01 -3.17
CA ARG A 214 -12.75 2.38 -2.40
C ARG A 214 -12.17 1.29 -1.52
N SER A 215 -12.95 0.87 -0.51
CA SER A 215 -12.58 -0.27 0.32
C SER A 215 -12.75 -1.58 -0.45
N GLY A 216 -11.69 -2.37 -0.54
CA GLY A 216 -11.76 -3.75 -0.99
C GLY A 216 -12.41 -4.60 0.09
N HIS A 217 -13.58 -5.16 -0.22
CA HIS A 217 -14.12 -6.21 0.62
C HIS A 217 -13.51 -7.52 0.13
N VAL A 218 -12.79 -8.22 1.00
CA VAL A 218 -12.56 -9.65 0.80
C VAL A 218 -13.94 -10.29 0.93
N LYS A 219 -14.52 -10.72 -0.18
CA LYS A 219 -15.65 -11.64 -0.14
C LYS A 219 -15.14 -13.03 0.18
#